data_AF-A0A534ZPG2-F1
#
_entry.id   AF-A0A534ZPG2-F1
#
_cell.length_a   1.000
_cell.length_b   1.000
_cell.length_c   1.000
_cell.angle_alpha   90.00
_cell.angle_beta   90.00
_cell.angle_gamma   90.00
#
_symmetry.space_group_name_H-M   'P 1'
#
loop_
_entity.id
_entity.type
_entity.pdbx_description
1 polymer ?
#
loop_
_entity_poly.entity_id
_entity_poly.type
_entity_poly.pdbx_seq_one_letter_code
_entity_poly.pdbx_strand_id
1 'polypeptide(L)'
;ISAIAVWVIGLRALGVDPERYVPSRWSEGYGLSRTGLEVLAQRGVRLVITCDCGIANVTEVEIARALGLEVIVTDHHLPGPMLPRATAVVDPHRADCAYPDRDLTGAGLAYKLATALLSRRGLSVADLAGVAAIGTIADLAPMTGESRAIVRAGLEELAASSRAGLRALLARSTSDPAHPTARDLGFSIAPRINAAGRIAEAELALQLLVSNDPEEASRLADELDAVHVRRRELTGTALEEARALADGQAGDGPLMLRQDAWAPGLIGLVAGRLADQLARPVGVVCAVGDELRGSVRAPADFHVAAALEACAGLLTKRGGHAAAGGFSLLEANWPAFAAAFGTLPRPYPPWRAAHAERAGELVIDLVLPSSRLDWSLAAQLERLLPYGPGNAEPVLAVTGMRVAQARRVGASEAHIAFRMRRGLDGVRSPGRAAAPGNRGCHRPRRNARARQLPGHRAPSAKSRRLRPLRGQPAAGATAQPAHARRPRAGSGGLADAAHLGGCGPARPPAREARAIGSTALPGHRPASPGTPRWPASRRRGHRAIRARHRRSSERACRSGEDQRRLLRGIRVVGDCRPRAPPRRPACRPVCDPRRQARGHRSHRRALRGGALRSPGGGCSDRLAIPG
;
A
#
# COMPACT_ATOMS: atom_id res chain seq x y z
N ILE A 1 -13.34 -0.13 -13.42
CA ILE A 1 -13.83 -1.53 -13.30
C ILE A 1 -14.72 -1.69 -12.07
N SER A 2 -14.20 -1.76 -10.83
CA SER A 2 -15.04 -2.05 -9.64
C SER A 2 -16.21 -1.07 -9.44
N ALA A 3 -16.01 0.23 -9.70
CA ALA A 3 -17.07 1.23 -9.68
C ALA A 3 -18.22 0.89 -10.67
N ILE A 4 -17.89 0.44 -11.87
CA ILE A 4 -18.86 0.01 -12.89
C ILE A 4 -19.59 -1.25 -12.42
N ALA A 5 -18.87 -2.23 -11.85
CA ALA A 5 -19.48 -3.44 -11.31
C ALA A 5 -20.50 -3.14 -10.17
N VAL A 6 -20.18 -2.19 -9.29
CA VAL A 6 -21.13 -1.69 -8.26
C VAL A 6 -22.38 -1.07 -8.90
N TRP A 7 -22.21 -0.22 -9.92
CA TRP A 7 -23.36 0.35 -10.64
C TRP A 7 -24.17 -0.71 -11.39
N VAL A 8 -23.55 -1.69 -12.03
CA VAL A 8 -24.24 -2.80 -12.72
C VAL A 8 -25.07 -3.62 -11.74
N ILE A 9 -24.51 -4.00 -10.59
CA ILE A 9 -25.25 -4.76 -9.56
C ILE A 9 -26.41 -3.91 -9.00
N GLY A 10 -26.16 -2.62 -8.72
CA GLY A 10 -27.17 -1.71 -8.18
C GLY A 10 -28.31 -1.37 -9.14
N LEU A 11 -28.01 -1.19 -10.44
CA LEU A 11 -29.03 -0.94 -11.47
C LEU A 11 -29.83 -2.20 -11.79
N ARG A 12 -29.19 -3.38 -11.81
CA ARG A 12 -29.89 -4.66 -11.96
C ARG A 12 -30.87 -4.93 -10.81
N ALA A 13 -30.50 -4.54 -9.58
CA ALA A 13 -31.42 -4.58 -8.43
C ALA A 13 -32.62 -3.61 -8.54
N LEU A 14 -32.56 -2.62 -9.43
CA LEU A 14 -33.65 -1.71 -9.79
C LEU A 14 -34.45 -2.17 -11.03
N GLY A 15 -34.11 -3.33 -11.62
CA GLY A 15 -34.75 -3.84 -12.84
C GLY A 15 -34.18 -3.27 -14.14
N VAL A 16 -32.99 -2.64 -14.11
CA VAL A 16 -32.32 -2.06 -15.28
C VAL A 16 -31.03 -2.84 -15.53
N ASP A 17 -30.85 -3.43 -16.73
CA ASP A 17 -29.52 -3.90 -17.15
C ASP A 17 -28.81 -2.78 -17.92
N PRO A 18 -27.71 -2.18 -17.38
CA PRO A 18 -27.05 -1.08 -18.04
C PRO A 18 -26.05 -1.55 -19.11
N GLU A 19 -26.01 -0.80 -20.21
CA GLU A 19 -24.88 -0.80 -21.13
C GLU A 19 -23.57 -0.52 -20.38
N ARG A 20 -22.49 -1.19 -20.82
CA ARG A 20 -21.16 -1.13 -20.20
C ARG A 20 -20.15 -0.67 -21.23
N TYR A 21 -19.28 0.24 -20.81
CA TYR A 21 -18.13 0.67 -21.60
C TYR A 21 -16.90 0.79 -20.70
N VAL A 22 -15.79 0.21 -21.14
CA VAL A 22 -14.49 0.34 -20.47
C VAL A 22 -13.48 0.73 -21.55
N PRO A 23 -13.05 2.01 -21.62
CA PRO A 23 -12.23 2.49 -22.71
C PRO A 23 -10.88 1.77 -22.75
N SER A 24 -10.43 1.47 -23.96
CA SER A 24 -9.16 0.85 -24.25
C SER A 24 -8.01 1.78 -23.85
N ARG A 25 -7.27 1.41 -22.80
CA ARG A 25 -6.06 2.13 -22.36
C ARG A 25 -5.02 2.27 -23.48
N TRP A 26 -5.08 1.40 -24.48
CA TRP A 26 -4.24 1.35 -25.66
C TRP A 26 -4.61 2.44 -26.67
N SER A 27 -5.77 2.34 -27.30
CA SER A 27 -6.20 3.16 -28.43
C SER A 27 -6.87 4.47 -28.01
N GLU A 28 -7.61 4.47 -26.90
CA GLU A 28 -8.40 5.62 -26.45
C GLU A 28 -7.70 6.37 -25.30
N GLY A 29 -7.04 5.64 -24.40
CA GLY A 29 -6.33 6.20 -23.25
C GLY A 29 -7.11 6.10 -21.94
N TYR A 30 -7.30 7.22 -21.25
CA TYR A 30 -7.93 7.26 -19.93
C TYR A 30 -8.80 8.52 -19.80
N GLY A 31 -9.94 8.39 -19.12
CA GLY A 31 -11.00 9.38 -19.12
C GLY A 31 -12.22 8.90 -19.90
N LEU A 32 -13.11 9.83 -20.25
CA LEU A 32 -14.07 9.64 -21.34
C LEU A 32 -13.35 9.60 -22.69
N SER A 33 -13.93 8.92 -23.68
CA SER A 33 -13.48 8.93 -25.06
C SER A 33 -14.61 9.38 -26.00
N ARG A 34 -14.27 10.15 -27.04
CA ARG A 34 -15.21 10.52 -28.11
C ARG A 34 -15.87 9.28 -28.72
N THR A 35 -15.06 8.30 -29.12
CA THR A 35 -15.52 7.06 -29.77
C THR A 35 -16.46 6.26 -28.86
N GLY A 36 -16.19 6.18 -27.55
CA GLY A 36 -17.08 5.53 -26.60
C GLY A 36 -18.43 6.23 -26.47
N LEU A 37 -18.44 7.56 -26.43
CA LEU A 37 -19.67 8.35 -26.39
C LEU A 37 -20.49 8.23 -27.69
N GLU A 38 -19.83 8.25 -28.84
CA GLU A 38 -20.45 8.04 -30.16
C GLU A 38 -21.07 6.63 -30.25
N VAL A 39 -20.38 5.59 -29.80
CA VAL A 39 -20.90 4.21 -29.72
C VAL A 39 -22.07 4.08 -28.74
N LEU A 40 -22.02 4.73 -27.56
CA LEU A 40 -23.11 4.70 -26.59
C LEU A 40 -24.37 5.41 -27.12
N ALA A 41 -24.22 6.56 -27.79
CA ALA A 41 -25.31 7.26 -28.45
C ALA A 41 -25.95 6.42 -29.56
N GLN A 42 -25.14 5.75 -30.39
CA GLN A 42 -25.62 4.81 -31.43
C GLN A 42 -26.40 3.62 -30.86
N ARG A 43 -26.09 3.18 -29.63
CA ARG A 43 -26.85 2.15 -28.90
C ARG A 43 -28.13 2.66 -28.23
N GLY A 44 -28.48 3.94 -28.40
CA GLY A 44 -29.68 4.54 -27.79
C GLY A 44 -29.55 4.80 -26.29
N VAL A 45 -28.32 4.81 -25.74
CA VAL A 45 -28.09 5.27 -24.37
C VAL A 45 -28.44 6.75 -24.27
N ARG A 46 -29.11 7.15 -23.18
CA ARG A 46 -29.51 8.56 -22.94
C ARG A 46 -28.85 9.19 -21.72
N LEU A 47 -28.29 8.37 -20.82
CA LEU A 47 -27.63 8.80 -19.59
C LEU A 47 -26.34 8.01 -19.41
N VAL A 48 -25.21 8.71 -19.36
CA VAL A 48 -23.88 8.16 -19.04
C VAL A 48 -23.54 8.48 -17.59
N ILE A 49 -23.22 7.46 -16.79
CA ILE A 49 -22.65 7.63 -15.45
C ILE A 49 -21.16 7.32 -15.55
N THR A 50 -20.30 8.34 -15.47
CA THR A 50 -18.85 8.10 -15.44
C THR A 50 -18.46 7.42 -14.13
N CYS A 51 -17.41 6.62 -14.17
CA CYS A 51 -17.00 5.79 -13.06
C CYS A 51 -15.48 5.85 -12.96
N ASP A 52 -14.95 6.43 -11.87
CA ASP A 52 -13.49 6.47 -11.64
C ASP A 52 -12.76 7.37 -12.67
N CYS A 53 -13.48 8.33 -13.27
CA CYS A 53 -12.99 9.31 -14.25
C CYS A 53 -14.04 10.41 -14.54
N GLY A 54 -13.64 11.46 -15.26
CA GLY A 54 -14.53 12.47 -15.86
C GLY A 54 -14.35 13.91 -15.36
N ILE A 55 -13.73 14.16 -14.20
CA ILE A 55 -13.66 15.50 -13.60
C ILE A 55 -12.84 16.50 -14.43
N ALA A 56 -11.91 16.01 -15.25
CA ALA A 56 -11.10 16.80 -16.19
C ALA A 56 -11.59 16.74 -17.65
N ASN A 57 -12.58 15.89 -17.97
CA ASN A 57 -13.05 15.63 -19.34
C ASN A 57 -14.07 16.68 -19.82
N VAL A 58 -13.71 17.97 -19.73
CA VAL A 58 -14.61 19.08 -20.11
C VAL A 58 -15.05 18.97 -21.58
N THR A 59 -14.11 18.72 -22.48
CA THR A 59 -14.37 18.58 -23.93
C THR A 59 -15.25 17.38 -24.25
N GLU A 60 -14.98 16.23 -23.65
CA GLU A 60 -15.74 15.01 -23.93
C GLU A 60 -17.16 15.06 -23.35
N VAL A 61 -17.37 15.77 -22.24
CA VAL A 61 -18.72 16.01 -21.71
C VAL A 61 -19.53 16.96 -22.60
N GLU A 62 -18.92 17.98 -23.22
CA GLU A 62 -19.61 18.81 -24.21
C GLU A 62 -19.91 18.02 -25.51
N ILE A 63 -19.01 17.12 -25.93
CA ILE A 63 -19.28 16.17 -27.03
C ILE A 63 -20.45 15.25 -26.69
N ALA A 64 -20.51 14.70 -25.47
CA ALA A 64 -21.63 13.87 -25.02
C ALA A 64 -22.96 14.62 -25.11
N ARG A 65 -23.00 15.87 -24.65
CA ARG A 65 -24.19 16.75 -24.73
C ARG A 65 -24.60 17.03 -26.19
N ALA A 66 -23.64 17.25 -27.08
CA ALA A 66 -23.90 17.44 -28.52
C ALA A 66 -24.47 16.17 -29.19
N LEU A 67 -24.14 14.99 -28.67
CA LEU A 67 -24.72 13.69 -29.06
C LEU A 67 -26.08 13.40 -28.38
N GLY A 68 -26.63 14.32 -27.60
CA GLY A 68 -27.90 14.15 -26.89
C GLY A 68 -27.82 13.32 -25.60
N LEU A 69 -26.62 13.05 -25.09
CA LEU A 69 -26.41 12.29 -23.86
C LEU A 69 -26.46 13.21 -22.63
N GLU A 70 -27.26 12.84 -21.63
CA GLU A 70 -27.05 13.31 -20.26
C GLU A 70 -25.79 12.65 -19.66
N VAL A 71 -25.07 13.38 -18.81
CA VAL A 71 -23.87 12.86 -18.15
C VAL A 71 -23.94 13.14 -16.64
N ILE A 72 -23.70 12.12 -15.83
CA ILE A 72 -23.39 12.26 -14.40
C ILE A 72 -21.93 11.86 -14.23
N VAL A 73 -21.07 12.82 -13.85
CA VAL A 73 -19.68 12.53 -13.53
C VAL A 73 -19.59 11.98 -12.10
N THR A 74 -18.96 10.81 -11.90
CA THR A 74 -18.60 10.30 -10.57
C THR A 74 -17.11 9.96 -10.52
N ASP A 75 -16.36 10.77 -9.78
CA ASP A 75 -14.90 10.83 -9.81
C ASP A 75 -14.31 11.26 -8.44
N HIS A 76 -13.00 11.16 -8.30
CA HIS A 76 -12.26 11.57 -7.09
C HIS A 76 -10.85 12.09 -7.41
N HIS A 77 -10.60 12.47 -8.64
CA HIS A 77 -9.34 13.10 -9.04
C HIS A 77 -9.37 14.60 -8.71
N LEU A 78 -8.21 15.25 -8.71
CA LEU A 78 -8.17 16.70 -8.48
C LEU A 78 -8.86 17.43 -9.64
N PRO A 79 -9.87 18.29 -9.39
CA PRO A 79 -10.57 19.00 -10.45
C PRO A 79 -9.65 19.96 -11.22
N GLY A 80 -9.95 20.13 -12.51
CA GLY A 80 -9.33 21.18 -13.32
C GLY A 80 -9.82 22.60 -12.95
N PRO A 81 -9.27 23.64 -13.58
CA PRO A 81 -9.70 25.03 -13.38
C PRO A 81 -11.15 25.30 -13.84
N MET A 82 -11.71 24.41 -14.65
CA MET A 82 -13.12 24.40 -15.04
C MET A 82 -13.70 23.00 -14.79
N LEU A 83 -14.93 22.94 -14.27
CA LEU A 83 -15.68 21.69 -14.14
C LEU A 83 -16.42 21.37 -15.47
N PRO A 84 -16.59 20.09 -15.83
CA PRO A 84 -17.38 19.69 -16.99
C PRO A 84 -18.86 20.07 -16.81
N ARG A 85 -19.54 20.48 -17.91
CA ARG A 85 -20.97 20.88 -17.89
C ARG A 85 -21.94 19.68 -17.85
N ALA A 86 -21.63 18.67 -17.03
CA ALA A 86 -22.46 17.49 -16.82
C ALA A 86 -23.80 17.83 -16.14
N THR A 87 -24.80 16.96 -16.27
CA THR A 87 -26.08 17.02 -15.53
C THR A 87 -25.84 17.03 -14.02
N ALA A 88 -24.82 16.27 -13.56
CA ALA A 88 -24.28 16.38 -12.20
C ALA A 88 -22.79 16.04 -12.19
N VAL A 89 -22.05 16.60 -11.22
CA VAL A 89 -20.64 16.29 -10.96
C VAL A 89 -20.50 15.90 -9.49
N VAL A 90 -20.31 14.61 -9.21
CA VAL A 90 -20.11 14.09 -7.85
C VAL A 90 -18.63 13.77 -7.68
N ASP A 91 -17.94 14.63 -6.95
CA ASP A 91 -16.51 14.50 -6.66
C ASP A 91 -16.20 15.10 -5.26
N PRO A 92 -15.48 14.40 -4.36
CA PRO A 92 -15.13 14.92 -3.04
C PRO A 92 -14.22 16.15 -3.08
N HIS A 93 -13.35 16.30 -4.08
CA HIS A 93 -12.33 17.35 -4.16
C HIS A 93 -12.82 18.66 -4.79
N ARG A 94 -14.08 18.72 -5.24
CA ARG A 94 -14.76 19.98 -5.58
C ARG A 94 -14.61 21.03 -4.47
N ALA A 95 -14.25 22.25 -4.85
CA ALA A 95 -14.01 23.36 -3.92
C ALA A 95 -15.27 23.78 -3.13
N ASP A 96 -16.45 23.61 -3.72
CA ASP A 96 -17.75 23.90 -3.10
C ASP A 96 -18.38 22.69 -2.38
N CYS A 97 -17.73 21.52 -2.44
CA CYS A 97 -18.22 20.32 -1.77
C CYS A 97 -18.04 20.44 -0.25
N ALA A 98 -19.13 20.29 0.49
CA ALA A 98 -19.13 20.27 1.96
C ALA A 98 -18.94 18.86 2.57
N TYR A 99 -18.64 17.86 1.75
CA TYR A 99 -18.54 16.47 2.22
C TYR A 99 -17.29 16.27 3.11
N PRO A 100 -17.41 15.56 4.26
CA PRO A 100 -16.36 15.54 5.28
C PRO A 100 -15.23 14.55 5.00
N ASP A 101 -15.45 13.52 4.19
CA ASP A 101 -14.45 12.51 3.84
C ASP A 101 -14.00 12.69 2.39
N ARG A 102 -12.75 13.11 2.20
CA ARG A 102 -12.16 13.37 0.88
C ARG A 102 -11.43 12.15 0.32
N ASP A 103 -11.32 11.05 1.08
CA ASP A 103 -10.47 9.91 0.75
C ASP A 103 -11.26 8.74 0.11
N LEU A 104 -12.44 9.03 -0.46
CA LEU A 104 -13.29 8.06 -1.18
C LEU A 104 -12.83 7.90 -2.64
N THR A 105 -12.47 6.68 -3.02
CA THR A 105 -12.16 6.32 -4.42
C THR A 105 -13.43 6.26 -5.28
N GLY A 106 -13.32 6.23 -6.61
CA GLY A 106 -14.50 6.13 -7.49
C GLY A 106 -15.35 4.87 -7.23
N ALA A 107 -14.73 3.78 -6.78
CA ALA A 107 -15.45 2.59 -6.30
C ALA A 107 -16.19 2.81 -4.97
N GLY A 108 -15.61 3.61 -4.05
CA GLY A 108 -16.28 4.05 -2.83
C GLY A 108 -17.43 5.02 -3.11
N LEU A 109 -17.27 5.92 -4.07
CA LEU A 109 -18.30 6.85 -4.52
C LEU A 109 -19.49 6.12 -5.15
N ALA A 110 -19.22 5.20 -6.10
CA ALA A 110 -20.24 4.34 -6.69
C ALA A 110 -21.01 3.56 -5.63
N TYR A 111 -20.30 3.00 -4.63
CA TYR A 111 -20.93 2.32 -3.49
C TYR A 111 -21.87 3.23 -2.71
N LYS A 112 -21.42 4.44 -2.34
CA LYS A 112 -22.23 5.41 -1.59
C LYS A 112 -23.48 5.84 -2.37
N LEU A 113 -23.34 6.09 -3.68
CA LEU A 113 -24.44 6.52 -4.56
C LEU A 113 -25.44 5.39 -4.82
N ALA A 114 -24.98 4.19 -5.20
CA ALA A 114 -25.85 3.03 -5.38
C ALA A 114 -26.57 2.64 -4.08
N THR A 115 -25.85 2.62 -2.95
CA THR A 115 -26.43 2.40 -1.60
C THR A 115 -27.54 3.41 -1.30
N ALA A 116 -27.32 4.70 -1.59
CA ALA A 116 -28.34 5.73 -1.35
C ALA A 116 -29.56 5.59 -2.26
N LEU A 117 -29.36 5.29 -3.55
CA LEU A 117 -30.42 5.09 -4.54
C LEU A 117 -31.32 3.90 -4.17
N LEU A 118 -30.72 2.74 -3.87
CA LEU A 118 -31.42 1.53 -3.45
C LEU A 118 -32.14 1.71 -2.11
N SER A 119 -31.47 2.33 -1.12
CA SER A 119 -32.08 2.62 0.18
C SER A 119 -33.32 3.51 0.07
N ARG A 120 -33.31 4.50 -0.85
CA ARG A 120 -34.49 5.35 -1.15
C ARG A 120 -35.64 4.60 -1.82
N ARG A 121 -35.37 3.44 -2.43
CA ARG A 121 -36.38 2.52 -3.01
C ARG A 121 -36.75 1.37 -2.06
N GLY A 122 -36.16 1.30 -0.86
CA GLY A 122 -36.37 0.20 0.09
C GLY A 122 -35.71 -1.13 -0.29
N LEU A 123 -34.80 -1.11 -1.27
CA LEU A 123 -34.14 -2.30 -1.83
C LEU A 123 -32.90 -2.70 -1.02
N SER A 124 -32.46 -3.95 -1.21
CA SER A 124 -31.23 -4.46 -0.62
C SER A 124 -30.00 -3.75 -1.19
N VAL A 125 -28.98 -3.57 -0.35
CA VAL A 125 -27.66 -3.00 -0.70
C VAL A 125 -26.52 -4.01 -0.53
N ALA A 126 -26.86 -5.30 -0.38
CA ALA A 126 -25.91 -6.40 -0.35
C ALA A 126 -25.14 -6.53 -1.68
N ASP A 127 -24.02 -7.25 -1.64
CA ASP A 127 -23.09 -7.50 -2.76
C ASP A 127 -22.32 -6.27 -3.28
N LEU A 128 -22.66 -5.05 -2.85
CA LEU A 128 -21.99 -3.83 -3.28
C LEU A 128 -20.70 -3.54 -2.50
N ALA A 129 -20.64 -3.88 -1.21
CA ALA A 129 -19.54 -3.50 -0.34
C ALA A 129 -18.26 -4.29 -0.64
N GLY A 130 -18.38 -5.57 -1.01
CA GLY A 130 -17.27 -6.43 -1.39
C GLY A 130 -16.58 -5.96 -2.66
N VAL A 131 -17.36 -5.60 -3.69
CA VAL A 131 -16.84 -5.05 -4.94
C VAL A 131 -16.19 -3.67 -4.72
N ALA A 132 -16.82 -2.83 -3.89
CA ALA A 132 -16.28 -1.53 -3.51
C ALA A 132 -14.93 -1.66 -2.77
N ALA A 133 -14.84 -2.55 -1.79
CA ALA A 133 -13.62 -2.82 -1.02
C ALA A 133 -12.45 -3.28 -1.90
N ILE A 134 -12.70 -4.10 -2.93
CA ILE A 134 -11.69 -4.47 -3.93
C ILE A 134 -11.16 -3.22 -4.63
N GLY A 135 -12.02 -2.30 -5.06
CA GLY A 135 -11.62 -1.04 -5.69
C GLY A 135 -10.84 -0.12 -4.74
N THR A 136 -11.38 0.14 -3.55
CA THR A 136 -10.76 1.01 -2.52
C THR A 136 -9.39 0.51 -2.07
N ILE A 137 -9.15 -0.80 -2.03
CA ILE A 137 -7.81 -1.37 -1.79
C ILE A 137 -6.92 -1.35 -3.04
N ALA A 138 -7.46 -1.59 -4.24
CA ALA A 138 -6.70 -1.57 -5.49
C ALA A 138 -6.08 -0.19 -5.78
N ASP A 139 -6.78 0.87 -5.37
CA ASP A 139 -6.42 2.28 -5.56
C ASP A 139 -5.63 2.88 -4.37
N LEU A 140 -5.21 2.05 -3.42
CA LEU A 140 -4.36 2.44 -2.29
C LEU A 140 -4.93 3.56 -1.40
N ALA A 141 -6.26 3.60 -1.23
CA ALA A 141 -6.92 4.61 -0.40
C ALA A 141 -6.43 4.59 1.07
N PRO A 142 -6.43 5.74 1.75
CA PRO A 142 -6.27 5.81 3.20
C PRO A 142 -7.24 4.88 3.93
N MET A 143 -6.71 3.99 4.77
CA MET A 143 -7.46 3.09 5.66
C MET A 143 -7.90 3.82 6.95
N THR A 144 -8.43 5.01 6.73
CA THR A 144 -9.09 5.95 7.64
C THR A 144 -10.54 6.17 7.21
N GLY A 145 -11.31 6.93 7.99
CA GLY A 145 -12.63 7.43 7.59
C GLY A 145 -13.61 6.37 7.08
N GLU A 146 -14.33 6.72 6.03
CA GLU A 146 -15.29 5.88 5.33
C GLU A 146 -14.63 4.81 4.45
N SER A 147 -13.49 5.10 3.81
CA SER A 147 -12.76 4.11 3.00
C SER A 147 -12.37 2.87 3.83
N ARG A 148 -11.95 3.07 5.09
CA ARG A 148 -11.76 1.97 6.06
C ARG A 148 -13.06 1.21 6.37
N ALA A 149 -14.17 1.93 6.52
CA ALA A 149 -15.47 1.34 6.86
C ALA A 149 -16.04 0.50 5.71
N ILE A 150 -15.91 1.00 4.47
CA ILE A 150 -16.25 0.30 3.23
C ILE A 150 -15.40 -0.97 3.10
N VAL A 151 -14.07 -0.87 3.22
CA VAL A 151 -13.20 -2.06 3.15
C VAL A 151 -13.56 -3.07 4.24
N ARG A 152 -13.80 -2.64 5.48
CA ARG A 152 -14.20 -3.56 6.55
C ARG A 152 -15.53 -4.26 6.24
N ALA A 153 -16.57 -3.53 5.84
CA ALA A 153 -17.86 -4.10 5.48
C ALA A 153 -17.73 -5.06 4.29
N GLY A 154 -16.94 -4.69 3.28
CA GLY A 154 -16.68 -5.53 2.11
C GLY A 154 -15.86 -6.78 2.39
N LEU A 155 -14.96 -6.79 3.38
CA LEU A 155 -14.30 -8.03 3.83
C LEU A 155 -15.28 -8.95 4.57
N GLU A 156 -16.15 -8.39 5.42
CA GLU A 156 -17.23 -9.13 6.08
C GLU A 156 -18.25 -9.68 5.05
N GLU A 157 -18.51 -8.96 3.95
CA GLU A 157 -19.39 -9.39 2.85
C GLU A 157 -18.74 -10.40 1.89
N LEU A 158 -17.49 -10.21 1.47
CA LEU A 158 -16.75 -11.14 0.60
C LEU A 158 -16.61 -12.53 1.22
N ALA A 159 -16.41 -12.61 2.55
CA ALA A 159 -16.37 -13.87 3.28
C ALA A 159 -17.72 -14.63 3.28
N ALA A 160 -18.83 -13.94 3.03
CA ALA A 160 -20.19 -14.48 3.08
C ALA A 160 -20.91 -14.50 1.70
N SER A 161 -20.30 -13.95 0.65
CA SER A 161 -20.98 -13.73 -0.63
C SER A 161 -21.23 -15.05 -1.38
N SER A 162 -22.47 -15.19 -1.88
CA SER A 162 -22.89 -16.30 -2.72
C SER A 162 -22.56 -16.10 -4.21
N ARG A 163 -22.19 -14.88 -4.65
CA ARG A 163 -21.95 -14.55 -6.06
C ARG A 163 -20.91 -15.47 -6.69
N ALA A 164 -21.27 -16.09 -7.80
CA ALA A 164 -20.37 -16.93 -8.58
C ALA A 164 -19.05 -16.21 -8.90
N GLY A 165 -19.16 -15.00 -9.46
CA GLY A 165 -18.02 -14.15 -9.81
C GLY A 165 -17.01 -13.91 -8.68
N LEU A 166 -17.50 -13.41 -7.54
CA LEU A 166 -16.64 -13.14 -6.37
C LEU A 166 -16.07 -14.42 -5.77
N ARG A 167 -16.84 -15.51 -5.72
CA ARG A 167 -16.37 -16.81 -5.20
C ARG A 167 -15.28 -17.42 -6.08
N ALA A 168 -15.42 -17.40 -7.40
CA ALA A 168 -14.42 -17.89 -8.33
C ALA A 168 -13.12 -17.06 -8.26
N LEU A 169 -13.26 -15.73 -8.25
CA LEU A 169 -12.15 -14.79 -8.08
C LEU A 169 -11.39 -15.02 -6.75
N LEU A 170 -12.11 -15.22 -5.64
CA LEU A 170 -11.53 -15.54 -4.33
C LEU A 170 -10.82 -16.90 -4.32
N ALA A 171 -11.42 -17.92 -4.96
CA ALA A 171 -10.84 -19.27 -5.06
C ALA A 171 -9.53 -19.29 -5.86
N ARG A 172 -9.45 -18.58 -7.00
CA ARG A 172 -8.21 -18.44 -7.78
C ARG A 172 -7.17 -17.51 -7.12
N SER A 173 -7.62 -16.54 -6.32
CA SER A 173 -6.73 -15.51 -5.77
C SER A 173 -6.18 -15.78 -4.37
N THR A 174 -6.83 -16.60 -3.55
CA THR A 174 -6.55 -16.66 -2.11
C THR A 174 -6.34 -18.09 -1.61
N SER A 175 -5.48 -18.28 -0.60
CA SER A 175 -5.29 -19.60 0.02
C SER A 175 -6.32 -19.90 1.13
N ASP A 176 -7.30 -19.02 1.34
CA ASP A 176 -8.39 -19.14 2.31
C ASP A 176 -9.59 -18.27 1.88
N PRO A 177 -10.39 -18.71 0.88
CA PRO A 177 -11.49 -17.92 0.32
C PRO A 177 -12.59 -17.55 1.33
N ALA A 178 -12.68 -18.25 2.46
CA ALA A 178 -13.65 -17.99 3.51
C ALA A 178 -13.22 -16.84 4.45
N HIS A 179 -11.96 -16.40 4.40
CA HIS A 179 -11.42 -15.35 5.28
C HIS A 179 -10.51 -14.37 4.52
N PRO A 180 -11.00 -13.71 3.45
CA PRO A 180 -10.22 -12.74 2.69
C PRO A 180 -9.73 -11.60 3.59
N THR A 181 -8.51 -11.13 3.36
CA THR A 181 -7.95 -9.97 4.05
C THR A 181 -7.64 -8.84 3.08
N ALA A 182 -7.52 -7.61 3.58
CA ALA A 182 -7.06 -6.46 2.77
C ALA A 182 -5.72 -6.71 2.06
N ARG A 183 -4.88 -7.62 2.60
CA ARG A 183 -3.64 -8.06 1.94
C ARG A 183 -3.93 -8.89 0.69
N ASP A 184 -4.91 -9.79 0.74
CA ASP A 184 -5.25 -10.65 -0.39
C ASP A 184 -5.92 -9.83 -1.51
N LEU A 185 -6.76 -8.86 -1.12
CA LEU A 185 -7.29 -7.85 -2.02
C LEU A 185 -6.16 -7.08 -2.73
N GLY A 186 -5.23 -6.48 -1.98
CA GLY A 186 -4.19 -5.61 -2.56
C GLY A 186 -3.06 -6.32 -3.30
N PHE A 187 -2.67 -7.53 -2.86
CA PHE A 187 -1.50 -8.24 -3.40
C PHE A 187 -1.85 -9.45 -4.29
N SER A 188 -3.13 -9.87 -4.37
CA SER A 188 -3.53 -11.04 -5.17
C SER A 188 -4.75 -10.79 -6.08
N ILE A 189 -5.81 -10.14 -5.59
CA ILE A 189 -7.04 -9.87 -6.37
C ILE A 189 -6.86 -8.65 -7.29
N ALA A 190 -6.54 -7.48 -6.72
CA ALA A 190 -6.34 -6.25 -7.49
C ALA A 190 -5.25 -6.40 -8.58
N PRO A 191 -4.12 -7.10 -8.36
CA PRO A 191 -3.15 -7.38 -9.42
C PRO A 191 -3.63 -8.30 -10.56
N ARG A 192 -4.74 -9.04 -10.38
CA ARG A 192 -5.40 -9.83 -11.44
C ARG A 192 -6.34 -8.96 -12.27
N ILE A 193 -7.26 -8.25 -11.61
CA ILE A 193 -8.14 -7.24 -12.25
C ILE A 193 -7.31 -6.22 -13.05
N ASN A 194 -6.22 -5.74 -12.46
CA ASN A 194 -5.28 -4.82 -13.11
C ASN A 194 -4.33 -5.48 -14.14
N ALA A 195 -4.40 -6.79 -14.36
CA ALA A 195 -3.69 -7.46 -15.45
C ALA A 195 -4.51 -7.47 -16.75
N ALA A 196 -5.85 -7.62 -16.65
CA ALA A 196 -6.77 -7.52 -17.78
C ALA A 196 -6.56 -6.20 -18.53
N GLY A 197 -6.84 -5.06 -17.90
CA GLY A 197 -6.56 -3.71 -18.44
C GLY A 197 -5.07 -3.33 -18.54
N ARG A 198 -4.16 -4.30 -18.73
CA ARG A 198 -2.71 -4.13 -18.96
C ARG A 198 -2.11 -5.02 -20.03
N ILE A 199 -2.72 -6.15 -20.42
CA ILE A 199 -2.29 -6.96 -21.59
C ILE A 199 -3.47 -7.62 -22.35
N ALA A 200 -4.73 -7.38 -21.96
CA ALA A 200 -5.92 -8.01 -22.51
C ALA A 200 -7.10 -7.02 -22.52
N GLU A 201 -8.32 -7.51 -22.73
CA GLU A 201 -9.53 -6.71 -22.62
C GLU A 201 -9.92 -6.46 -21.16
N ALA A 202 -10.29 -5.22 -20.84
CA ALA A 202 -10.67 -4.84 -19.49
C ALA A 202 -12.07 -5.36 -19.07
N GLU A 203 -12.92 -5.71 -20.04
CA GLU A 203 -14.28 -6.23 -19.82
C GLU A 203 -14.27 -7.63 -19.17
N LEU A 204 -13.25 -8.47 -19.41
CA LEU A 204 -13.05 -9.77 -18.76
C LEU A 204 -13.18 -9.68 -17.22
N ALA A 205 -12.52 -8.67 -16.63
CA ALA A 205 -12.55 -8.45 -15.19
C ALA A 205 -13.84 -7.77 -14.70
N LEU A 206 -14.60 -7.10 -15.58
CA LEU A 206 -15.94 -6.57 -15.25
C LEU A 206 -16.98 -7.70 -15.27
N GLN A 207 -17.02 -8.51 -16.34
CA GLN A 207 -17.86 -9.71 -16.47
C GLN A 207 -17.70 -10.62 -15.25
N LEU A 208 -16.45 -10.93 -14.86
CA LEU A 208 -16.19 -11.77 -13.69
C LEU A 208 -16.78 -11.18 -12.40
N LEU A 209 -16.72 -9.86 -12.18
CA LEU A 209 -17.26 -9.27 -10.95
C LEU A 209 -18.80 -9.25 -10.91
N VAL A 210 -19.47 -9.18 -12.07
CA VAL A 210 -20.93 -9.08 -12.17
C VAL A 210 -21.63 -10.41 -12.40
N SER A 211 -20.92 -11.46 -12.85
CA SER A 211 -21.50 -12.76 -13.17
C SER A 211 -22.14 -13.47 -11.96
N ASN A 212 -23.28 -14.11 -12.24
CA ASN A 212 -24.04 -14.95 -11.32
C ASN A 212 -23.93 -16.45 -11.64
N ASP A 213 -23.39 -16.83 -12.81
CA ASP A 213 -23.24 -18.22 -13.24
C ASP A 213 -21.94 -18.83 -12.71
N PRO A 214 -21.97 -19.94 -11.93
CA PRO A 214 -20.77 -20.65 -11.49
C PRO A 214 -19.82 -21.09 -12.60
N GLU A 215 -20.32 -21.50 -13.76
CA GLU A 215 -19.49 -22.06 -14.85
C GLU A 215 -18.79 -20.95 -15.62
N GLU A 216 -19.54 -19.92 -16.06
CA GLU A 216 -18.97 -18.69 -16.62
C GLU A 216 -17.96 -18.05 -15.65
N ALA A 217 -18.32 -17.88 -14.37
CA ALA A 217 -17.42 -17.27 -13.40
C ALA A 217 -16.12 -18.06 -13.18
N SER A 218 -16.17 -19.40 -13.20
CA SER A 218 -14.96 -20.22 -13.11
C SER A 218 -14.06 -19.99 -14.33
N ARG A 219 -14.64 -20.05 -15.55
CA ARG A 219 -13.93 -19.80 -16.82
C ARG A 219 -13.27 -18.42 -16.84
N LEU A 220 -14.03 -17.37 -16.50
CA LEU A 220 -13.53 -15.98 -16.46
C LEU A 220 -12.44 -15.79 -15.38
N ALA A 221 -12.53 -16.49 -14.24
CA ALA A 221 -11.52 -16.43 -13.19
C ALA A 221 -10.21 -17.16 -13.57
N ASP A 222 -10.30 -18.28 -14.27
CA ASP A 222 -9.16 -19.03 -14.80
C ASP A 222 -8.45 -18.23 -15.90
N GLU A 223 -9.21 -17.63 -16.81
CA GLU A 223 -8.69 -16.75 -17.87
C GLU A 223 -7.99 -15.51 -17.29
N LEU A 224 -8.61 -14.84 -16.30
CA LEU A 224 -8.02 -13.68 -15.62
C LEU A 224 -6.74 -14.05 -14.84
N ASP A 225 -6.64 -15.27 -14.32
CA ASP A 225 -5.42 -15.79 -13.69
C ASP A 225 -4.33 -16.09 -14.73
N ALA A 226 -4.68 -16.68 -15.87
CA ALA A 226 -3.76 -16.89 -17.00
C ALA A 226 -3.19 -15.56 -17.53
N VAL A 227 -4.05 -14.56 -17.76
CA VAL A 227 -3.65 -13.18 -18.13
C VAL A 227 -2.71 -12.59 -17.07
N HIS A 228 -2.98 -12.83 -15.78
CA HIS A 228 -2.13 -12.36 -14.69
C HIS A 228 -0.76 -13.04 -14.63
N VAL A 229 -0.68 -14.35 -14.88
CA VAL A 229 0.58 -15.10 -14.99
C VAL A 229 1.37 -14.62 -16.21
N ARG A 230 0.76 -14.58 -17.39
CA ARG A 230 1.41 -14.12 -18.62
C ARG A 230 1.96 -12.70 -18.50
N ARG A 231 1.19 -11.80 -17.88
CA ARG A 231 1.65 -10.44 -17.58
C ARG A 231 2.87 -10.43 -16.65
N ARG A 232 2.93 -11.32 -15.64
CA ARG A 232 4.10 -11.43 -14.75
C ARG A 232 5.35 -11.92 -15.47
N GLU A 233 5.22 -12.90 -16.37
CA GLU A 233 6.31 -13.40 -17.23
C GLU A 233 6.90 -12.27 -18.08
N LEU A 234 6.05 -11.58 -18.84
CA LEU A 234 6.46 -10.47 -19.72
C LEU A 234 7.10 -9.33 -18.93
N THR A 235 6.59 -9.00 -17.73
CA THR A 235 7.23 -8.01 -16.83
C THR A 235 8.54 -8.54 -16.20
N GLY A 236 8.81 -9.84 -16.28
CA GLY A 236 10.06 -10.46 -15.88
C GLY A 236 11.11 -10.27 -16.97
N THR A 237 10.86 -10.79 -18.17
CA THR A 237 11.78 -10.69 -19.32
C THR A 237 12.13 -9.23 -19.63
N ALA A 238 11.13 -8.35 -19.75
CA ALA A 238 11.33 -6.93 -20.02
C ALA A 238 12.13 -6.20 -18.92
N LEU A 239 12.19 -6.72 -17.69
CA LEU A 239 12.99 -6.12 -16.62
C LEU A 239 14.47 -6.51 -16.72
N GLU A 240 14.77 -7.74 -17.13
CA GLU A 240 16.16 -8.17 -17.35
C GLU A 240 16.73 -7.52 -18.63
N GLU A 241 15.92 -7.38 -19.68
CA GLU A 241 16.23 -6.56 -20.85
C GLU A 241 16.47 -5.08 -20.47
N ALA A 242 15.59 -4.48 -19.65
CA ALA A 242 15.75 -3.11 -19.18
C ALA A 242 17.00 -2.90 -18.32
N ARG A 243 17.44 -3.92 -17.56
CA ARG A 243 18.71 -3.90 -16.83
C ARG A 243 19.90 -3.90 -17.78
N ALA A 244 19.88 -4.75 -18.81
CA ALA A 244 20.95 -4.77 -19.82
C ALA A 244 21.06 -3.44 -20.59
N LEU A 245 19.92 -2.79 -20.88
CA LEU A 245 19.89 -1.44 -21.49
C LEU A 245 20.33 -0.32 -20.52
N ALA A 246 20.20 -0.53 -19.21
CA ALA A 246 20.61 0.42 -18.17
C ALA A 246 22.06 0.24 -17.71
N ASP A 247 22.70 -0.89 -18.03
CA ASP A 247 24.09 -1.15 -17.64
C ASP A 247 25.05 -0.16 -18.33
N GLY A 248 26.12 0.21 -17.64
CA GLY A 248 27.01 1.31 -18.04
C GLY A 248 26.43 2.73 -17.97
N GLN A 249 25.11 2.93 -17.82
CA GLN A 249 24.49 4.28 -17.78
C GLN A 249 24.63 4.95 -16.40
N ALA A 250 25.80 5.53 -16.14
CA ALA A 250 26.13 6.23 -14.90
C ALA A 250 25.26 7.46 -14.58
N GLY A 251 25.37 7.98 -13.35
CA GLY A 251 24.73 9.21 -12.87
C GLY A 251 23.41 9.02 -12.12
N ASP A 252 22.96 10.09 -11.44
CA ASP A 252 21.79 10.05 -10.53
C ASP A 252 20.51 10.67 -11.12
N GLY A 253 20.61 11.38 -12.25
CA GLY A 253 19.49 12.01 -12.96
C GLY A 253 18.59 11.01 -13.70
N PRO A 254 17.59 11.47 -14.47
CA PRO A 254 16.65 10.58 -15.14
C PRO A 254 17.30 9.62 -16.15
N LEU A 255 17.00 8.33 -16.01
CA LEU A 255 17.34 7.30 -16.99
C LEU A 255 16.20 7.16 -18.00
N MET A 256 16.49 7.28 -19.29
CA MET A 256 15.49 7.12 -20.36
C MET A 256 15.80 5.87 -21.19
N LEU A 257 14.89 4.90 -21.17
CA LEU A 257 14.97 3.67 -21.96
C LEU A 257 13.87 3.63 -23.02
N ARG A 258 14.18 3.13 -24.21
CA ARG A 258 13.21 2.80 -25.26
C ARG A 258 13.34 1.33 -25.65
N GLN A 259 12.21 0.65 -25.80
CA GLN A 259 12.13 -0.68 -26.37
C GLN A 259 10.72 -0.88 -26.96
N ASP A 260 10.62 -0.86 -28.28
CA ASP A 260 9.34 -0.85 -28.98
C ASP A 260 8.65 -2.23 -28.98
N ALA A 261 9.38 -3.31 -28.66
CA ALA A 261 8.81 -4.64 -28.43
C ALA A 261 7.99 -4.74 -27.10
N TRP A 262 8.05 -3.75 -26.21
CA TRP A 262 7.30 -3.79 -24.95
C TRP A 262 5.91 -3.16 -25.07
N ALA A 263 4.88 -3.92 -24.71
CA ALA A 263 3.51 -3.38 -24.66
C ALA A 263 3.40 -2.20 -23.65
N PRO A 264 2.73 -1.08 -24.01
CA PRO A 264 2.51 0.08 -23.14
C PRO A 264 1.92 -0.18 -21.74
N GLY A 265 1.23 -1.30 -21.51
CA GLY A 265 0.75 -1.70 -20.19
C GLY A 265 1.84 -2.23 -19.24
N LEU A 266 3.01 -2.57 -19.80
CA LEU A 266 4.20 -3.09 -19.11
C LEU A 266 5.22 -1.99 -18.80
N ILE A 267 5.41 -0.98 -19.66
CA ILE A 267 6.48 0.03 -19.51
C ILE A 267 6.47 0.71 -18.14
N GLY A 268 5.29 1.06 -17.61
CA GLY A 268 5.14 1.66 -16.28
C GLY A 268 5.38 0.70 -15.10
N LEU A 269 5.40 -0.62 -15.33
CA LEU A 269 5.81 -1.63 -14.35
C LEU A 269 7.34 -1.84 -14.37
N VAL A 270 7.94 -1.83 -15.57
CA VAL A 270 9.39 -1.90 -15.77
C VAL A 270 10.05 -0.65 -15.18
N ALA A 271 9.59 0.55 -15.56
CA ALA A 271 10.05 1.82 -15.03
C ALA A 271 10.00 1.88 -13.50
N GLY A 272 8.88 1.44 -12.88
CA GLY A 272 8.74 1.41 -11.43
C GLY A 272 9.73 0.46 -10.74
N ARG A 273 9.81 -0.79 -11.22
CA ARG A 273 10.76 -1.77 -10.67
C ARG A 273 12.22 -1.34 -10.82
N LEU A 274 12.57 -0.65 -11.91
CA LEU A 274 13.93 -0.20 -12.15
C LEU A 274 14.25 1.06 -11.34
N ALA A 275 13.30 2.01 -11.20
CA ALA A 275 13.43 3.15 -10.30
C ALA A 275 13.58 2.73 -8.83
N ASP A 276 12.82 1.72 -8.38
CA ASP A 276 12.95 1.13 -7.03
C ASP A 276 14.33 0.48 -6.80
N GLN A 277 14.96 -0.07 -7.84
CA GLN A 277 16.24 -0.79 -7.76
C GLN A 277 17.46 0.13 -7.89
N LEU A 278 17.42 1.07 -8.83
CA LEU A 278 18.48 2.05 -9.06
C LEU A 278 18.36 3.30 -8.16
N ALA A 279 17.24 3.43 -7.42
CA ALA A 279 16.90 4.58 -6.59
C ALA A 279 17.03 5.94 -7.32
N ARG A 280 16.73 5.97 -8.62
CA ARG A 280 16.77 7.17 -9.50
C ARG A 280 15.51 7.25 -10.39
N PRO A 281 15.20 8.41 -11.00
CA PRO A 281 14.08 8.52 -11.93
C PRO A 281 14.32 7.65 -13.16
N VAL A 282 13.30 6.91 -13.60
CA VAL A 282 13.36 6.06 -14.81
C VAL A 282 12.12 6.33 -15.66
N GLY A 283 12.33 6.71 -16.92
CA GLY A 283 11.32 6.70 -17.98
C GLY A 283 11.53 5.53 -18.93
N VAL A 284 10.45 4.84 -19.28
CA VAL A 284 10.45 3.78 -20.28
C VAL A 284 9.45 4.11 -21.38
N VAL A 285 9.84 3.89 -22.64
CA VAL A 285 9.11 4.29 -23.86
C VAL A 285 9.02 3.13 -24.87
N CYS A 286 7.91 3.08 -25.61
CA CYS A 286 7.65 2.13 -26.72
C CYS A 286 6.75 2.77 -27.78
N ALA A 287 6.84 2.32 -29.03
CA ALA A 287 5.96 2.75 -30.13
C ALA A 287 4.49 2.30 -29.97
N VAL A 288 3.55 3.13 -30.43
CA VAL A 288 2.09 2.92 -30.43
C VAL A 288 1.48 3.59 -31.67
N GLY A 289 1.51 2.89 -32.80
CA GLY A 289 1.21 3.52 -34.09
C GLY A 289 2.27 4.57 -34.42
N ASP A 290 1.84 5.76 -34.84
CA ASP A 290 2.74 6.86 -35.24
C ASP A 290 3.28 7.69 -34.05
N GLU A 291 2.84 7.41 -32.82
CA GLU A 291 3.37 8.02 -31.59
C GLU A 291 4.28 7.06 -30.82
N LEU A 292 5.29 7.61 -30.14
CA LEU A 292 5.89 6.97 -28.98
C LEU A 292 5.08 7.25 -27.73
N ARG A 293 4.97 6.26 -26.84
CA ARG A 293 4.28 6.36 -25.56
C ARG A 293 5.21 5.98 -24.42
N GLY A 294 5.28 6.83 -23.41
CA GLY A 294 6.20 6.70 -22.30
C GLY A 294 5.54 6.71 -20.92
N SER A 295 6.23 6.15 -19.94
CA SER A 295 5.86 6.28 -18.53
C SER A 295 7.07 6.40 -17.62
N VAL A 296 7.03 7.39 -16.72
CA VAL A 296 8.12 7.71 -15.77
C VAL A 296 7.73 7.31 -14.36
N ARG A 297 8.69 6.78 -13.59
CA ARG A 297 8.61 6.61 -12.13
C ARG A 297 9.85 7.21 -11.49
N ALA A 298 9.69 7.82 -10.32
CA ALA A 298 10.81 8.43 -9.62
C ALA A 298 10.66 8.36 -8.09
N PRO A 299 11.78 8.47 -7.33
CA PRO A 299 11.74 8.62 -5.89
C PRO A 299 11.16 9.99 -5.47
N ALA A 300 10.92 10.17 -4.16
CA ALA A 300 10.23 11.35 -3.61
C ALA A 300 10.99 12.70 -3.74
N ASP A 301 12.21 12.66 -4.27
CA ASP A 301 13.09 13.80 -4.51
C ASP A 301 13.01 14.34 -5.96
N PHE A 302 12.16 13.78 -6.82
CA PHE A 302 12.01 14.18 -8.22
C PHE A 302 10.53 14.26 -8.62
N HIS A 303 10.00 15.47 -8.83
CA HIS A 303 8.57 15.68 -9.11
C HIS A 303 8.20 15.42 -10.58
N VAL A 304 7.86 14.18 -10.91
CA VAL A 304 7.65 13.66 -12.29
C VAL A 304 6.70 14.51 -13.14
N ALA A 305 5.53 14.89 -12.61
CA ALA A 305 4.59 15.72 -13.38
C ALA A 305 5.15 17.09 -13.77
N ALA A 306 6.01 17.70 -12.94
CA ALA A 306 6.64 18.99 -13.25
C ALA A 306 7.80 18.82 -14.24
N ALA A 307 8.55 17.72 -14.14
CA ALA A 307 9.58 17.36 -15.11
C ALA A 307 8.99 17.12 -16.51
N LEU A 308 7.82 16.49 -16.61
CA LEU A 308 7.09 16.33 -17.89
C LEU A 308 6.53 17.67 -18.41
N GLU A 309 6.11 18.57 -17.51
CA GLU A 309 5.66 19.92 -17.88
C GLU A 309 6.80 20.80 -18.41
N ALA A 310 8.01 20.69 -17.87
CA ALA A 310 9.18 21.38 -18.41
C ALA A 310 9.54 20.94 -19.84
N CYS A 311 9.16 19.71 -20.24
CA CYS A 311 9.30 19.20 -21.60
C CYS A 311 8.02 19.36 -22.45
N ALA A 312 7.03 20.15 -22.01
CA ALA A 312 5.69 20.26 -22.61
C ALA A 312 5.67 20.39 -24.14
N GLY A 313 6.53 21.23 -24.71
CA GLY A 313 6.56 21.51 -26.15
C GLY A 313 7.00 20.35 -27.05
N LEU A 314 7.54 19.27 -26.47
CA LEU A 314 7.94 18.05 -27.19
C LEU A 314 6.89 16.94 -27.11
N LEU A 315 5.86 17.10 -26.25
CA LEU A 315 4.91 16.06 -25.87
C LEU A 315 3.51 16.35 -26.42
N THR A 316 2.94 15.42 -27.19
CA THR A 316 1.56 15.53 -27.71
C THR A 316 0.53 15.35 -26.59
N LYS A 317 0.82 14.50 -25.60
CA LYS A 317 0.02 14.29 -24.39
C LYS A 317 0.94 14.08 -23.19
N ARG A 318 0.54 14.55 -22.00
CA ARG A 318 1.28 14.33 -20.74
C ARG A 318 0.33 14.39 -19.54
N GLY A 319 0.69 13.71 -18.46
CA GLY A 319 -0.05 13.76 -17.19
C GLY A 319 0.59 12.90 -16.10
N GLY A 320 0.28 13.19 -14.85
CA GLY A 320 0.81 12.43 -13.72
C GLY A 320 0.74 13.16 -12.38
N HIS A 321 1.52 12.64 -11.44
CA HIS A 321 1.65 13.09 -10.06
C HIS A 321 3.14 13.19 -9.69
N ALA A 322 3.46 13.45 -8.41
CA ALA A 322 4.84 13.61 -7.96
C ALA A 322 5.76 12.40 -8.27
N ALA A 323 5.31 11.17 -8.02
CA ALA A 323 6.15 9.96 -8.15
C ALA A 323 5.99 9.21 -9.50
N ALA A 324 5.03 9.60 -10.34
CA ALA A 324 4.64 8.82 -11.52
C ALA A 324 3.96 9.67 -12.60
N GLY A 325 4.26 9.39 -13.87
CA GLY A 325 3.62 10.04 -15.01
C GLY A 325 3.57 9.20 -16.26
N GLY A 326 2.83 9.67 -17.26
CA GLY A 326 2.73 9.11 -18.60
C GLY A 326 2.72 10.22 -19.65
N PHE A 327 3.20 9.92 -20.84
CA PHE A 327 3.30 10.88 -21.95
C PHE A 327 3.20 10.19 -23.32
N SER A 328 2.85 10.97 -24.34
CA SER A 328 3.00 10.65 -25.76
C SER A 328 3.84 11.73 -26.45
N LEU A 329 4.53 11.35 -27.53
CA LEU A 329 5.22 12.25 -28.44
C LEU A 329 5.30 11.64 -29.85
N LEU A 330 5.52 12.49 -30.86
CA LEU A 330 5.89 12.03 -32.20
C LEU A 330 7.30 11.44 -32.19
N GLU A 331 7.54 10.42 -33.02
CA GLU A 331 8.85 9.75 -33.16
C GLU A 331 10.02 10.74 -33.36
N ALA A 332 9.81 11.76 -34.21
CA ALA A 332 10.81 12.80 -34.50
C ALA A 332 11.25 13.61 -33.26
N ASN A 333 10.40 13.72 -32.23
CA ASN A 333 10.73 14.46 -31.00
C ASN A 333 11.57 13.62 -30.01
N TRP A 334 11.73 12.31 -30.23
CA TRP A 334 12.38 11.42 -29.28
C TRP A 334 13.82 11.81 -28.90
N PRO A 335 14.74 12.14 -29.83
CA PRO A 335 16.11 12.49 -29.46
C PRO A 335 16.17 13.77 -28.60
N ALA A 336 15.36 14.78 -28.97
CA ALA A 336 15.25 16.02 -28.22
C ALA A 336 14.66 15.82 -26.83
N PHE A 337 13.61 15.00 -26.71
CA PHE A 337 12.98 14.70 -25.43
C PHE A 337 13.90 13.88 -24.51
N ALA A 338 14.57 12.85 -25.04
CA ALA A 338 15.49 12.02 -24.26
C ALA A 338 16.66 12.84 -23.69
N ALA A 339 17.22 13.75 -24.50
CA ALA A 339 18.28 14.68 -24.06
C ALA A 339 17.76 15.69 -23.02
N ALA A 340 16.63 16.36 -23.29
CA ALA A 340 16.06 17.37 -22.40
C ALA A 340 15.61 16.77 -21.04
N PHE A 341 14.99 15.58 -21.05
CA PHE A 341 14.51 14.93 -19.83
C PHE A 341 15.64 14.23 -19.06
N GLY A 342 16.61 13.62 -19.76
CA GLY A 342 17.76 12.95 -19.13
C GLY A 342 18.73 13.90 -18.44
N THR A 343 18.77 15.17 -18.86
CA THR A 343 19.62 16.21 -18.25
C THR A 343 18.95 16.99 -17.10
N LEU A 344 17.68 16.69 -16.77
CA LEU A 344 17.00 17.38 -15.67
C LEU A 344 17.71 17.12 -14.32
N PRO A 345 17.93 18.17 -13.50
CA PRO A 345 18.67 18.02 -12.26
C PRO A 345 17.91 17.16 -11.25
N ARG A 346 18.66 16.51 -10.36
CA ARG A 346 18.11 15.83 -9.19
C ARG A 346 18.72 16.45 -7.93
N PRO A 347 17.92 16.81 -6.90
CA PRO A 347 16.47 16.67 -6.82
C PRO A 347 15.70 17.67 -7.70
N TYR A 348 14.52 17.29 -8.21
CA TYR A 348 13.75 18.11 -9.17
C TYR A 348 12.50 18.75 -8.55
N PRO A 349 12.38 20.10 -8.55
CA PRO A 349 11.28 20.80 -7.89
C PRO A 349 9.94 20.68 -8.64
N PRO A 350 8.79 20.84 -7.95
CA PRO A 350 8.63 21.02 -6.51
C PRO A 350 8.60 19.68 -5.76
N TRP A 351 9.71 19.30 -5.14
CA TRP A 351 9.82 18.13 -4.25
C TRP A 351 9.73 18.57 -2.78
N ARG A 352 9.18 17.73 -1.91
CA ARG A 352 8.98 18.06 -0.48
C ARG A 352 9.96 17.31 0.41
N ALA A 353 11.02 17.99 0.85
CA ALA A 353 12.06 17.43 1.71
C ALA A 353 11.58 16.87 3.08
N ALA A 354 10.36 17.23 3.53
CA ALA A 354 9.87 16.95 4.87
C ALA A 354 9.68 15.46 5.23
N HIS A 355 9.53 14.57 4.25
CA HIS A 355 9.20 13.15 4.49
C HIS A 355 10.06 12.17 3.66
N ALA A 356 11.34 12.45 3.50
CA ALA A 356 12.31 11.41 3.16
C ALA A 356 12.48 10.46 4.37
N GLU A 357 11.70 9.37 4.43
CA GLU A 357 12.00 8.24 5.33
C GLU A 357 13.43 7.76 5.05
N ARG A 358 14.36 8.01 5.97
CA ARG A 358 15.77 7.67 5.77
C ARG A 358 15.94 6.17 5.59
N ALA A 359 16.41 5.78 4.40
CA ALA A 359 16.52 4.39 4.00
C ALA A 359 17.37 3.55 4.98
N GLY A 360 16.72 2.83 5.89
CA GLY A 360 17.37 2.01 6.90
C GLY A 360 16.95 2.27 8.35
N GLU A 361 16.24 3.38 8.62
CA GLU A 361 15.56 3.59 9.91
C GLU A 361 14.37 2.61 10.07
N LEU A 362 13.93 2.41 11.31
CA LEU A 362 12.81 1.51 11.63
C LEU A 362 12.03 2.11 12.81
N VAL A 363 10.88 2.70 12.51
CA VAL A 363 9.92 3.17 13.52
C VAL A 363 9.37 1.96 14.30
N ILE A 364 9.21 2.14 15.61
CA ILE A 364 8.64 1.16 16.54
C ILE A 364 7.47 1.83 17.25
N ASP A 365 6.25 1.34 17.04
CA ASP A 365 5.04 1.94 17.61
C ASP A 365 4.90 1.66 19.11
N LEU A 366 5.42 0.51 19.57
CA LEU A 366 5.36 0.11 20.98
C LEU A 366 6.51 -0.85 21.35
N VAL A 367 7.13 -0.58 22.51
CA VAL A 367 8.07 -1.48 23.19
C VAL A 367 7.33 -2.19 24.33
N LEU A 368 7.44 -3.52 24.40
CA LEU A 368 6.80 -4.32 25.46
C LEU A 368 7.70 -5.47 25.97
N PRO A 369 7.58 -5.86 27.25
CA PRO A 369 8.23 -7.07 27.76
C PRO A 369 7.56 -8.32 27.22
N SER A 370 8.31 -9.41 27.03
CA SER A 370 7.80 -10.67 26.48
C SER A 370 6.63 -11.29 27.26
N SER A 371 6.44 -10.91 28.53
CA SER A 371 5.27 -11.27 29.35
C SER A 371 3.94 -10.81 28.75
N ARG A 372 3.91 -9.62 28.13
CA ARG A 372 2.75 -9.00 27.45
C ARG A 372 2.45 -9.58 26.05
N LEU A 373 3.30 -10.47 25.52
CA LEU A 373 3.04 -11.14 24.25
C LEU A 373 2.06 -12.30 24.47
N ASP A 374 0.77 -11.97 24.47
CA ASP A 374 -0.35 -12.88 24.74
C ASP A 374 -1.53 -12.67 23.77
N TRP A 375 -2.61 -13.46 23.95
CA TRP A 375 -3.80 -13.40 23.09
C TRP A 375 -4.67 -12.16 23.31
N SER A 376 -4.56 -11.45 24.45
CA SER A 376 -5.26 -10.19 24.67
C SER A 376 -4.64 -9.08 23.82
N LEU A 377 -3.30 -9.01 23.76
CA LEU A 377 -2.59 -8.13 22.84
C LEU A 377 -2.96 -8.42 21.38
N ALA A 378 -3.04 -9.71 20.99
CA ALA A 378 -3.46 -10.09 19.65
C ALA A 378 -4.87 -9.59 19.30
N ALA A 379 -5.87 -9.82 20.16
CA ALA A 379 -7.24 -9.34 19.96
C ALA A 379 -7.36 -7.80 20.04
N GLN A 380 -6.43 -7.11 20.70
CA GLN A 380 -6.33 -5.64 20.65
C GLN A 380 -5.81 -5.15 19.30
N LEU A 381 -4.81 -5.84 18.71
CA LEU A 381 -4.27 -5.51 17.39
C LEU A 381 -5.25 -5.83 16.26
N GLU A 382 -6.05 -6.90 16.36
CA GLU A 382 -7.09 -7.20 15.35
C GLU A 382 -8.15 -6.09 15.24
N ARG A 383 -8.41 -5.34 16.32
CA ARG A 383 -9.28 -4.14 16.27
C ARG A 383 -8.70 -2.99 15.43
N LEU A 384 -7.41 -3.04 15.09
CA LEU A 384 -6.74 -2.07 14.22
C LEU A 384 -6.78 -2.47 12.73
N LEU A 385 -7.41 -3.59 12.36
CA LEU A 385 -7.68 -3.95 10.97
C LEU A 385 -8.78 -3.07 10.34
N PRO A 386 -8.87 -3.00 9.00
CA PRO A 386 -7.88 -3.43 8.01
C PRO A 386 -6.64 -2.50 7.99
N TYR A 387 -5.46 -3.06 7.74
CA TYR A 387 -4.22 -2.27 7.56
C TYR A 387 -4.03 -1.83 6.10
N GLY A 388 -3.41 -0.66 5.92
CA GLY A 388 -3.07 -0.08 4.61
C GLY A 388 -2.41 1.30 4.75
N PRO A 389 -2.41 2.14 3.70
CA PRO A 389 -2.03 3.55 3.79
C PRO A 389 -2.84 4.25 4.91
N GLY A 390 -2.25 5.22 5.62
CA GLY A 390 -2.91 5.90 6.76
C GLY A 390 -3.17 5.04 8.01
N ASN A 391 -3.11 3.71 7.94
CA ASN A 391 -3.27 2.79 9.07
C ASN A 391 -2.34 1.57 8.89
N ALA A 392 -1.05 1.76 9.12
CA ALA A 392 -0.02 0.74 8.91
C ALA A 392 -0.11 -0.43 9.90
N GLU A 393 0.45 -1.59 9.54
CA GLU A 393 0.62 -2.75 10.43
C GLU A 393 1.67 -2.45 11.51
N PRO A 394 1.31 -2.42 12.82
CA PRO A 394 2.21 -1.99 13.89
C PRO A 394 3.48 -2.83 14.04
N VAL A 395 4.59 -2.13 14.32
CA VAL A 395 5.92 -2.70 14.54
C VAL A 395 6.24 -2.70 16.04
N LEU A 396 6.44 -3.90 16.60
CA LEU A 396 6.59 -4.09 18.05
C LEU A 396 8.02 -4.52 18.42
N ALA A 397 8.64 -3.80 19.36
CA ALA A 397 9.86 -4.29 20.00
C ALA A 397 9.48 -5.13 21.24
N VAL A 398 9.95 -6.37 21.31
CA VAL A 398 9.65 -7.29 22.41
C VAL A 398 10.93 -7.64 23.17
N THR A 399 11.08 -7.07 24.37
CA THR A 399 12.24 -7.29 25.24
C THR A 399 12.13 -8.60 26.02
N GLY A 400 13.25 -9.14 26.48
CA GLY A 400 13.26 -10.41 27.23
C GLY A 400 12.93 -11.65 26.39
N MET A 401 13.10 -11.60 25.07
CA MET A 401 13.01 -12.78 24.18
C MET A 401 14.39 -13.30 23.83
N ARG A 402 14.55 -14.62 23.67
CA ARG A 402 15.81 -15.25 23.23
C ARG A 402 15.55 -16.19 22.05
N VAL A 403 16.38 -16.13 21.02
CA VAL A 403 16.39 -17.14 19.94
C VAL A 403 16.76 -18.50 20.55
N ALA A 404 15.95 -19.52 20.24
CA ALA A 404 16.13 -20.90 20.66
C ALA A 404 16.56 -21.80 19.49
N GLN A 405 16.19 -21.44 18.26
CA GLN A 405 16.56 -22.13 17.02
C GLN A 405 16.50 -21.13 15.87
N ALA A 406 17.38 -21.26 14.87
CA ALA A 406 17.26 -20.61 13.58
C ALA A 406 17.61 -21.62 12.47
N ARG A 407 16.97 -21.51 11.31
CA ARG A 407 17.24 -22.32 10.10
C ARG A 407 16.91 -21.51 8.85
N ARG A 408 17.56 -21.80 7.74
CA ARG A 408 17.13 -21.32 6.42
C ARG A 408 15.91 -22.11 5.92
N VAL A 409 15.10 -21.49 5.05
CA VAL A 409 13.88 -22.05 4.47
C VAL A 409 13.62 -21.50 3.05
N GLY A 410 12.88 -22.25 2.25
CA GLY A 410 12.61 -21.94 0.83
C GLY A 410 13.64 -22.56 -0.11
N ALA A 411 13.28 -22.78 -1.37
CA ALA A 411 14.12 -23.47 -2.35
C ALA A 411 15.43 -22.73 -2.66
N SER A 412 15.44 -21.40 -2.57
CA SER A 412 16.61 -20.54 -2.72
C SER A 412 17.35 -20.25 -1.39
N GLU A 413 16.94 -20.87 -0.28
CA GLU A 413 17.40 -20.60 1.09
C GLU A 413 17.30 -19.15 1.60
N ALA A 414 16.77 -18.22 0.80
CA ALA A 414 16.80 -16.76 1.01
C ALA A 414 15.98 -16.24 2.21
N HIS A 415 15.38 -17.13 3.01
CA HIS A 415 14.56 -16.79 4.17
C HIS A 415 15.04 -17.53 5.42
N ILE A 416 15.00 -16.86 6.58
CA ILE A 416 15.37 -17.46 7.86
C ILE A 416 14.12 -17.63 8.72
N ALA A 417 13.81 -18.88 9.09
CA ALA A 417 12.82 -19.20 10.10
C ALA A 417 13.50 -19.44 11.46
N PHE A 418 13.04 -18.76 12.50
CA PHE A 418 13.59 -18.89 13.84
C PHE A 418 12.48 -19.10 14.87
N ARG A 419 12.80 -19.83 15.95
CA ARG A 419 11.95 -20.02 17.12
C ARG A 419 12.53 -19.21 18.27
N MET A 420 11.73 -18.37 18.89
CA MET A 420 12.10 -17.66 20.12
C MET A 420 11.45 -18.31 21.34
N ARG A 421 12.01 -18.05 22.52
CA ARG A 421 11.39 -18.32 23.82
C ARG A 421 11.45 -17.06 24.68
N ARG A 422 10.49 -16.90 25.59
CA ARG A 422 10.64 -15.94 26.70
C ARG A 422 11.91 -16.29 27.47
N GLY A 423 12.71 -15.30 27.81
CA GLY A 423 13.76 -15.45 28.80
C GLY A 423 13.13 -15.69 30.16
N LEU A 424 13.64 -16.67 30.91
CA LEU A 424 13.50 -16.63 32.36
C LEU A 424 14.53 -15.62 32.85
N ASP A 425 14.07 -14.54 33.49
CA ASP A 425 14.94 -13.69 34.28
C ASP A 425 15.39 -14.51 35.48
N GLY A 426 16.67 -14.88 35.46
CA GLY A 426 17.24 -15.77 36.45
C GLY A 426 17.36 -15.05 37.78
N VAL A 427 16.40 -15.27 38.68
CA VAL A 427 16.48 -14.84 40.09
C VAL A 427 17.73 -15.44 40.71
N ARG A 428 18.81 -14.66 40.75
CA ARG A 428 19.97 -14.95 41.59
C ARG A 428 19.57 -14.66 43.03
N SER A 429 19.11 -15.69 43.73
CA SER A 429 19.10 -15.67 45.19
C SER A 429 20.54 -15.41 45.68
N PRO A 430 20.77 -14.49 46.64
CA PRO A 430 22.10 -14.14 47.12
C PRO A 430 22.65 -15.24 48.04
N GLY A 431 23.15 -16.32 47.43
CA GLY A 431 23.85 -17.38 48.14
C GLY A 431 25.12 -16.84 48.81
N ARG A 432 25.26 -17.07 50.13
CA ARG A 432 26.49 -16.80 50.87
C ARG A 432 27.69 -17.48 50.22
N ALA A 433 28.86 -16.85 50.32
CA ALA A 433 30.11 -17.42 49.82
C ALA A 433 30.46 -18.73 50.55
N ALA A 434 30.99 -19.70 49.80
CA ALA A 434 31.63 -20.90 50.31
C ALA A 434 32.95 -21.10 49.56
N ALA A 435 33.99 -21.53 50.27
CA ALA A 435 35.36 -21.66 49.77
C ALA A 435 35.53 -22.86 48.81
N PRO A 436 36.56 -22.88 47.93
CA PRO A 436 36.72 -23.93 46.93
C PRO A 436 37.23 -25.25 47.55
N GLY A 437 36.34 -26.25 47.66
CA GLY A 437 36.62 -27.53 48.32
C GLY A 437 36.18 -28.79 47.54
N ASN A 438 37.07 -29.29 46.69
CA ASN A 438 37.10 -30.65 46.12
C ASN A 438 35.86 -31.14 45.28
N ARG A 439 35.95 -32.37 44.75
CA ARG A 439 35.09 -32.90 43.67
C ARG A 439 33.95 -33.79 44.19
N GLY A 440 32.73 -33.58 43.70
CA GLY A 440 31.58 -34.47 43.95
C GLY A 440 30.49 -34.34 42.89
N CYS A 441 30.24 -35.40 42.11
CA CYS A 441 29.30 -35.41 40.99
C CYS A 441 27.82 -35.57 41.41
N HIS A 442 27.28 -34.63 42.18
CA HIS A 442 25.87 -34.65 42.55
C HIS A 442 24.95 -34.15 41.41
N ARG A 443 24.36 -35.09 40.67
CA ARG A 443 23.18 -34.83 39.83
C ARG A 443 22.04 -34.26 40.69
N PRO A 444 21.50 -33.06 40.41
CA PRO A 444 20.24 -32.63 41.01
C PRO A 444 19.14 -33.62 40.62
N ARG A 445 18.42 -34.17 41.61
CA ARG A 445 17.34 -35.13 41.36
C ARG A 445 16.25 -34.48 40.50
N ARG A 446 15.86 -35.14 39.41
CA ARG A 446 14.65 -34.78 38.65
C ARG A 446 13.44 -34.89 39.59
N ASN A 447 12.76 -33.79 39.89
CA ASN A 447 11.38 -33.83 40.39
C ASN A 447 10.57 -32.58 40.00
N ALA A 448 10.43 -32.39 38.69
CA ALA A 448 9.31 -31.67 38.11
C ALA A 448 8.71 -32.57 37.01
N ARG A 449 7.64 -33.29 37.32
CA ARG A 449 6.88 -34.05 36.31
C ARG A 449 6.12 -33.07 35.42
N ALA A 450 6.79 -32.53 34.41
CA ALA A 450 6.14 -31.84 33.32
C ALA A 450 5.25 -32.85 32.56
N ARG A 451 3.97 -32.96 32.96
CA ARG A 451 2.94 -33.60 32.13
C ARG A 451 2.93 -32.87 30.79
N GLN A 452 3.38 -33.54 29.73
CA GLN A 452 3.15 -33.07 28.37
C GLN A 452 1.65 -33.16 28.08
N LEU A 453 0.95 -32.03 28.21
CA LEU A 453 -0.40 -31.88 27.68
C LEU A 453 -0.29 -31.72 26.15
N PRO A 454 -0.76 -32.70 25.34
CA PRO A 454 -0.75 -32.56 23.89
C PRO A 454 -1.81 -31.54 23.48
N GLY A 455 -1.40 -30.36 23.02
CA GLY A 455 -2.35 -29.35 22.53
C GLY A 455 -1.87 -27.89 22.57
N HIS A 456 -0.96 -27.52 23.47
CA HIS A 456 -0.53 -26.12 23.62
C HIS A 456 0.34 -25.64 22.45
N ARG A 457 -0.32 -25.12 21.41
CA ARG A 457 0.30 -24.44 20.26
C ARG A 457 0.76 -23.04 20.66
N ALA A 458 1.99 -22.68 20.26
CA ALA A 458 2.63 -21.45 20.69
C ALA A 458 2.39 -20.26 19.71
N PRO A 459 2.44 -19.01 20.20
CA PRO A 459 2.45 -17.81 19.36
C PRO A 459 3.55 -17.83 18.29
N SER A 460 3.27 -17.31 17.08
CA SER A 460 4.23 -17.21 15.96
C SER A 460 4.16 -15.84 15.28
N ALA A 461 5.31 -15.28 14.92
CA ALA A 461 5.49 -13.88 14.51
C ALA A 461 6.50 -13.77 13.33
N LYS A 462 6.53 -12.62 12.62
CA LYS A 462 7.38 -12.39 11.42
C LYS A 462 8.26 -11.14 11.59
N SER A 463 9.55 -11.27 11.91
CA SER A 463 10.45 -10.10 12.02
C SER A 463 10.81 -9.51 10.64
N ARG A 464 10.86 -8.18 10.52
CA ARG A 464 11.48 -7.49 9.36
C ARG A 464 13.00 -7.31 9.50
N ARG A 465 13.51 -7.05 10.71
CA ARG A 465 14.94 -6.93 11.02
C ARG A 465 15.22 -7.47 12.43
N LEU A 466 16.44 -7.97 12.65
CA LEU A 466 16.99 -8.29 13.98
C LEU A 466 18.25 -7.44 14.18
N ARG A 467 18.36 -6.73 15.30
CA ARG A 467 19.56 -6.01 15.73
C ARG A 467 19.73 -6.15 17.25
N PRO A 468 20.92 -6.45 17.77
CA PRO A 468 21.19 -6.29 19.20
C PRO A 468 21.19 -4.80 19.56
N LEU A 469 20.66 -4.46 20.74
CA LEU A 469 20.70 -3.08 21.23
C LEU A 469 22.13 -2.71 21.64
N ARG A 470 22.84 -1.96 20.79
CA ARG A 470 23.96 -1.14 21.26
C ARG A 470 23.35 0.02 22.03
N GLY A 471 23.66 0.12 23.32
CA GLY A 471 23.11 1.17 24.17
C GLY A 471 23.58 2.54 23.70
N GLN A 472 22.63 3.44 23.41
CA GLN A 472 22.90 4.87 23.49
C GLN A 472 23.15 5.20 24.98
N PRO A 473 24.12 6.05 25.33
CA PRO A 473 24.27 6.53 26.69
C PRO A 473 23.01 7.30 27.08
N ALA A 474 22.48 7.05 28.28
CA ALA A 474 21.28 7.72 28.76
C ALA A 474 21.60 9.18 29.09
N ALA A 475 21.24 10.10 28.18
CA ALA A 475 21.17 11.52 28.50
C ALA A 475 20.11 11.71 29.60
N GLY A 476 20.52 12.24 30.75
CA GLY A 476 19.67 12.38 31.93
C GLY A 476 18.62 13.47 31.75
N ALA A 477 17.45 13.13 31.20
CA ALA A 477 16.31 14.03 31.07
C ALA A 477 15.31 13.84 32.22
N THR A 478 15.41 14.66 33.26
CA THR A 478 14.43 14.75 34.36
C THR A 478 13.15 15.45 33.88
N ALA A 479 12.24 14.67 33.28
CA ALA A 479 10.96 15.18 32.80
C ALA A 479 10.01 15.55 33.96
N GLN A 480 9.91 16.85 34.28
CA GLN A 480 8.78 17.39 35.05
C GLN A 480 7.53 17.52 34.15
N PRO A 481 6.32 17.31 34.67
CA PRO A 481 5.09 17.38 33.88
C PRO A 481 4.70 18.82 33.55
N ALA A 482 4.69 19.16 32.26
CA ALA A 482 4.25 20.47 31.79
C ALA A 482 2.73 20.64 31.92
N HIS A 483 2.28 21.41 32.93
CA HIS A 483 0.87 21.81 33.04
C HIS A 483 0.50 22.80 31.93
N ALA A 484 -0.54 22.47 31.15
CA ALA A 484 -1.08 23.36 30.13
C ALA A 484 -1.67 24.64 30.75
N ARG A 485 -1.08 25.80 30.45
CA ARG A 485 -1.68 27.12 30.72
C ARG A 485 -2.26 27.69 29.42
N ARG A 486 -3.52 28.10 29.48
CA ARG A 486 -4.17 28.89 28.42
C ARG A 486 -3.56 30.30 28.37
N PRO A 487 -3.39 30.92 27.19
CA PRO A 487 -3.17 32.37 27.12
C PRO A 487 -4.42 33.14 27.59
N ARG A 488 -4.20 34.26 28.29
CA ARG A 488 -5.22 35.31 28.51
C ARG A 488 -4.98 36.44 27.50
N ALA A 489 -6.02 37.20 27.19
CA ALA A 489 -5.93 38.40 26.37
C ALA A 489 -5.73 39.67 27.22
N GLY A 490 -5.23 40.72 26.57
CA GLY A 490 -4.96 42.06 27.11
C GLY A 490 -3.48 42.46 26.99
N SER A 491 -3.09 43.74 26.91
CA SER A 491 -3.84 44.98 26.66
C SER A 491 -2.87 46.18 26.72
N GLY A 492 -2.87 47.06 25.70
CA GLY A 492 -1.99 48.26 25.63
C GLY A 492 -0.57 47.98 25.08
N GLY A 493 0.18 48.97 24.59
CA GLY A 493 -0.26 50.33 24.24
C GLY A 493 0.86 51.39 24.11
N LEU A 494 0.95 52.02 22.92
CA LEU A 494 1.55 53.34 22.60
C LEU A 494 3.08 53.55 22.60
N ALA A 495 3.47 54.69 21.98
CA ALA A 495 4.79 55.25 21.67
C ALA A 495 5.58 54.57 20.52
N ASP A 496 6.27 55.22 19.58
CA ASP A 496 6.39 56.58 19.00
C ASP A 496 7.72 56.54 18.17
N ALA A 497 8.05 57.36 17.15
CA ALA A 497 7.39 58.44 16.41
C ALA A 497 8.07 58.64 15.02
N ALA A 498 7.50 59.54 14.18
CA ALA A 498 8.06 60.14 12.93
C ALA A 498 8.31 59.17 11.72
N HIS A 499 8.20 59.54 10.43
CA HIS A 499 7.81 60.74 9.64
C HIS A 499 7.60 60.28 8.15
N LEU A 500 7.09 61.00 7.13
CA LEU A 500 6.50 62.35 6.92
C LEU A 500 5.65 62.34 5.61
N GLY A 501 4.71 63.29 5.43
CA GLY A 501 3.92 63.51 4.19
C GLY A 501 2.77 62.49 3.96
N GLY A 502 1.62 62.82 3.37
CA GLY A 502 1.15 64.02 2.66
C GLY A 502 0.61 63.63 1.26
N CYS A 503 -0.62 63.89 0.82
CA CYS A 503 -1.77 64.63 1.39
C CYS A 503 -3.11 63.90 1.08
N GLY A 504 -4.22 64.31 1.70
CA GLY A 504 -5.59 63.96 1.28
C GLY A 504 -6.34 65.20 0.75
N PRO A 505 -7.67 65.33 0.93
CA PRO A 505 -8.67 64.29 1.18
C PRO A 505 -10.00 64.50 0.39
N ALA A 506 -10.91 63.51 0.41
CA ALA A 506 -12.34 63.72 0.16
C ALA A 506 -13.19 62.78 1.03
N ARG A 507 -14.35 63.24 1.50
CA ARG A 507 -15.26 62.51 2.42
C ARG A 507 -16.75 62.78 2.05
N PRO A 508 -17.74 62.11 2.67
CA PRO A 508 -19.00 61.75 2.03
C PRO A 508 -20.12 62.78 2.31
N PRO A 509 -21.38 62.39 2.06
CA PRO A 509 -22.29 62.32 3.21
C PRO A 509 -23.00 60.96 3.36
N ALA A 510 -23.62 60.76 4.53
CA ALA A 510 -24.52 59.66 4.84
C ALA A 510 -25.87 60.23 5.33
N ARG A 511 -26.96 59.47 5.15
CA ARG A 511 -28.34 59.63 5.69
C ARG A 511 -29.22 58.54 5.02
N GLU A 512 -30.33 58.05 5.55
CA GLU A 512 -30.97 58.22 6.87
C GLU A 512 -31.84 56.96 7.16
N ALA A 513 -32.37 56.78 8.37
CA ALA A 513 -33.24 55.65 8.71
C ALA A 513 -34.68 56.09 9.01
N ARG A 514 -35.68 55.28 8.60
CA ARG A 514 -37.07 55.40 9.05
C ARG A 514 -37.75 54.02 9.20
N ALA A 515 -38.43 53.83 10.32
CA ALA A 515 -39.57 52.92 10.46
C ALA A 515 -40.84 53.64 9.93
N ILE A 516 -42.07 53.11 9.88
CA ILE A 516 -42.83 52.22 10.77
C ILE A 516 -43.88 51.47 9.92
N GLY A 517 -44.30 50.26 10.32
CA GLY A 517 -45.48 49.60 9.76
C GLY A 517 -45.68 48.19 10.31
N SER A 518 -46.68 47.97 11.14
CA SER A 518 -46.88 46.71 11.89
C SER A 518 -48.26 46.10 11.73
N THR A 519 -48.32 44.80 11.43
CA THR A 519 -49.46 43.93 11.72
C THR A 519 -48.96 42.61 12.33
N ALA A 520 -49.60 42.14 13.39
CA ALA A 520 -49.36 40.84 14.01
C ALA A 520 -50.30 39.78 13.38
N LEU A 521 -50.02 38.47 13.38
CA LEU A 521 -49.96 37.50 14.49
C LEU A 521 -49.49 36.13 13.92
N PRO A 522 -49.28 35.06 14.71
CA PRO A 522 -48.61 34.98 16.01
C PRO A 522 -47.56 33.83 16.10
N GLY A 523 -46.64 33.94 17.07
CA GLY A 523 -46.10 32.80 17.84
C GLY A 523 -45.19 31.76 17.15
N HIS A 524 -43.88 31.84 17.42
CA HIS A 524 -43.19 30.88 18.31
C HIS A 524 -41.75 31.35 18.63
N ARG A 525 -41.25 31.06 19.84
CA ARG A 525 -39.84 31.30 20.23
C ARG A 525 -38.94 30.16 19.72
N PRO A 526 -37.65 30.42 19.42
CA PRO A 526 -36.73 29.40 18.92
C PRO A 526 -36.35 28.38 20.01
N ALA A 527 -36.12 27.13 19.59
CA ALA A 527 -35.61 26.07 20.44
C ALA A 527 -34.18 25.66 20.04
N SER A 528 -33.34 25.40 21.02
CA SER A 528 -31.93 25.00 20.83
C SER A 528 -31.78 23.66 20.07
N PRO A 529 -30.67 23.43 19.34
CA PRO A 529 -30.52 22.25 18.50
C PRO A 529 -30.47 20.94 19.30
N GLY A 530 -31.56 20.17 19.24
CA GLY A 530 -31.68 18.86 19.87
C GLY A 530 -31.07 17.74 19.03
N THR A 531 -30.37 16.80 19.68
CA THR A 531 -29.83 15.60 19.02
C THR A 531 -30.96 14.66 18.56
N PRO A 532 -30.88 14.06 17.35
CA PRO A 532 -31.97 13.25 16.81
C PRO A 532 -32.15 11.92 17.59
N ARG A 533 -33.33 11.73 18.17
CA ARG A 533 -33.72 10.46 18.83
C ARG A 533 -34.22 9.43 17.82
N TRP A 534 -33.55 8.28 17.75
CA TRP A 534 -33.98 7.13 16.96
C TRP A 534 -35.26 6.47 17.53
N PRO A 535 -36.22 6.03 16.69
CA PRO A 535 -37.43 5.32 17.12
C PRO A 535 -37.16 4.05 17.95
N ALA A 536 -38.00 3.81 18.97
CA ALA A 536 -37.80 2.75 19.96
C ALA A 536 -37.80 1.32 19.35
N SER A 537 -38.55 1.09 18.27
CA SER A 537 -38.69 -0.21 17.61
C SER A 537 -37.36 -0.83 17.16
N ARG A 538 -36.40 -0.03 16.65
CA ARG A 538 -35.09 -0.53 16.21
C ARG A 538 -34.15 -0.93 17.35
N ARG A 539 -34.44 -0.58 18.62
CA ARG A 539 -33.57 -0.93 19.76
C ARG A 539 -33.58 -2.42 20.11
N ARG A 540 -34.64 -3.18 19.78
CA ARG A 540 -34.69 -4.63 20.02
C ARG A 540 -33.80 -5.39 19.03
N GLY A 541 -33.85 -5.04 17.74
CA GLY A 541 -33.01 -5.65 16.69
C GLY A 541 -31.50 -5.52 16.96
N HIS A 542 -31.00 -4.31 17.24
CA HIS A 542 -29.57 -4.12 17.54
C HIS A 542 -29.10 -4.83 18.83
N ARG A 543 -29.97 -5.04 19.83
CA ARG A 543 -29.64 -5.86 21.01
C ARG A 543 -29.57 -7.35 20.66
N ALA A 544 -30.49 -7.86 19.83
CA ALA A 544 -30.44 -9.26 19.36
C ALA A 544 -29.17 -9.54 18.52
N ILE A 545 -28.80 -8.61 17.62
CA ILE A 545 -27.57 -8.69 16.82
C ILE A 545 -26.32 -8.67 17.71
N ARG A 546 -26.22 -7.74 18.68
CA ARG A 546 -25.08 -7.72 19.63
C ARG A 546 -25.03 -8.97 20.54
N ALA A 547 -26.17 -9.55 20.91
CA ALA A 547 -26.23 -10.79 21.68
C ALA A 547 -25.79 -12.01 20.84
N ARG A 548 -26.18 -12.09 19.56
CA ARG A 548 -25.65 -13.09 18.62
C ARG A 548 -24.15 -12.90 18.40
N HIS A 549 -23.64 -11.68 18.23
CA HIS A 549 -22.20 -11.43 18.09
C HIS A 549 -21.37 -11.87 19.30
N ARG A 550 -21.80 -11.60 20.55
CA ARG A 550 -21.10 -12.14 21.72
C ARG A 550 -21.03 -13.67 21.67
N ARG A 551 -22.18 -14.31 21.49
CA ARG A 551 -22.28 -15.79 21.45
C ARG A 551 -21.61 -16.43 20.22
N SER A 552 -21.38 -15.70 19.12
CA SER A 552 -20.57 -16.17 17.99
C SER A 552 -19.08 -15.95 18.24
N SER A 553 -18.64 -14.80 18.78
CA SER A 553 -17.23 -14.59 19.17
C SER A 553 -16.77 -15.59 20.24
N GLU A 554 -17.61 -15.88 21.24
CA GLU A 554 -17.36 -16.86 22.31
C GLU A 554 -17.34 -18.33 21.81
N ARG A 555 -17.80 -18.58 20.57
CA ARG A 555 -17.74 -19.89 19.89
C ARG A 555 -16.60 -19.96 18.88
N ALA A 556 -16.36 -18.90 18.08
CA ALA A 556 -15.27 -18.82 17.12
C ALA A 556 -13.89 -18.98 17.81
N CYS A 557 -13.69 -18.36 18.99
CA CYS A 557 -12.46 -18.51 19.77
C CYS A 557 -12.14 -19.95 20.23
N ARG A 558 -13.01 -20.94 19.97
CA ARG A 558 -12.80 -22.36 20.32
C ARG A 558 -12.16 -23.18 19.19
N SER A 559 -12.03 -22.64 17.98
CA SER A 559 -11.31 -23.32 16.89
C SER A 559 -9.80 -23.26 17.12
N GLY A 560 -9.10 -24.38 16.92
CA GLY A 560 -7.63 -24.46 17.01
C GLY A 560 -6.89 -23.89 15.79
N GLU A 561 -7.59 -23.14 14.93
CA GLU A 561 -7.14 -22.69 13.61
C GLU A 561 -7.24 -21.16 13.49
N ASP A 562 -8.32 -20.55 13.94
CA ASP A 562 -8.41 -19.08 14.06
C ASP A 562 -7.39 -18.55 15.06
N GLN A 563 -7.12 -19.31 16.12
CA GLN A 563 -6.02 -19.04 17.05
C GLN A 563 -4.63 -19.01 16.37
N ARG A 564 -4.48 -19.58 15.16
CA ARG A 564 -3.24 -19.47 14.36
C ARG A 564 -3.17 -18.20 13.51
N ARG A 565 -4.26 -17.44 13.36
CA ARG A 565 -4.34 -16.17 12.58
C ARG A 565 -3.78 -15.00 13.40
N LEU A 566 -4.25 -14.87 14.64
CA LEU A 566 -4.04 -13.81 15.65
C LEU A 566 -2.66 -13.13 15.72
N LEU A 567 -1.59 -13.76 15.23
CA LEU A 567 -0.21 -13.28 15.35
C LEU A 567 0.57 -13.27 14.02
N ARG A 568 -0.05 -13.66 12.90
CA ARG A 568 0.55 -13.68 11.54
C ARG A 568 0.87 -12.30 10.93
N GLY A 569 0.89 -11.25 11.75
CA GLY A 569 1.32 -9.89 11.40
C GLY A 569 2.28 -9.24 12.39
N ILE A 570 2.44 -9.76 13.64
CA ILE A 570 3.32 -9.11 14.61
C ILE A 570 4.78 -9.17 14.12
N ARG A 571 5.35 -7.99 13.92
CA ARG A 571 6.76 -7.78 13.61
C ARG A 571 7.51 -7.59 14.92
N VAL A 572 8.21 -8.63 15.37
CA VAL A 572 9.04 -8.59 16.59
C VAL A 572 10.48 -8.20 16.27
N VAL A 573 10.98 -7.17 16.94
CA VAL A 573 12.42 -6.93 17.16
C VAL A 573 12.77 -7.38 18.59
N GLY A 574 13.85 -8.14 18.79
CA GLY A 574 14.19 -8.70 20.12
C GLY A 574 15.68 -8.60 20.48
N ASP A 575 15.96 -8.39 21.77
CA ASP A 575 17.33 -8.26 22.32
C ASP A 575 18.07 -9.61 22.35
N CYS A 576 18.96 -9.81 21.39
CA CYS A 576 19.89 -10.95 21.37
C CYS A 576 21.24 -10.58 21.99
N ARG A 577 21.35 -10.62 23.32
CA ARG A 577 22.65 -10.63 24.00
C ARG A 577 23.41 -11.92 23.71
N PRO A 578 24.58 -11.90 23.04
CA PRO A 578 25.39 -13.09 22.86
C PRO A 578 25.95 -13.58 24.20
N ARG A 579 26.21 -14.89 24.32
CA ARG A 579 27.13 -15.38 25.36
C ARG A 579 28.52 -14.87 25.01
N ALA A 580 29.18 -14.18 25.93
CA ALA A 580 30.62 -14.03 25.87
C ALA A 580 31.26 -15.44 25.91
N PRO A 581 32.29 -15.73 25.08
CA PRO A 581 33.04 -16.96 25.22
C PRO A 581 33.74 -16.98 26.59
N PRO A 582 33.99 -18.15 27.20
CA PRO A 582 34.78 -18.22 28.42
C PRO A 582 36.17 -17.65 28.12
N ARG A 583 36.62 -16.67 28.93
CA ARG A 583 37.99 -16.15 28.86
C ARG A 583 38.95 -17.32 29.07
N ARG A 584 39.72 -17.69 28.05
CA ARG A 584 40.91 -18.52 28.26
C ARG A 584 41.85 -17.75 29.19
N PRO A 585 42.44 -18.37 30.22
CA PRO A 585 43.50 -17.70 30.99
C PRO A 585 44.66 -17.38 30.05
N ALA A 586 45.31 -16.23 30.25
CA ALA A 586 46.44 -15.83 29.45
C ALA A 586 47.66 -16.68 29.83
N CYS A 587 48.11 -17.55 28.92
CA CYS A 587 49.41 -18.20 29.06
C CYS A 587 50.50 -17.13 28.92
N ARG A 588 51.30 -16.94 29.97
CA ARG A 588 52.56 -16.18 29.85
C ARG A 588 53.49 -16.95 28.88
N PRO A 589 54.19 -16.28 27.96
CA PRO A 589 55.28 -16.92 27.25
C PRO A 589 56.42 -17.17 28.23
N VAL A 590 56.83 -18.43 28.36
CA VAL A 590 58.13 -18.80 28.94
C VAL A 590 59.03 -19.17 27.77
N CYS A 591 60.15 -18.47 27.63
CA CYS A 591 61.16 -18.79 26.62
C CYS A 591 62.04 -19.94 27.13
N ASP A 592 62.11 -21.04 26.40
CA ASP A 592 63.15 -22.07 26.55
C ASP A 592 63.79 -22.35 25.17
N PRO A 593 65.02 -21.87 24.92
CA PRO A 593 65.65 -21.90 23.59
C PRO A 593 66.41 -23.21 23.30
N ARG A 594 65.81 -24.39 23.50
CA ARG A 594 66.47 -25.69 23.23
C ARG A 594 65.55 -26.77 22.62
N ARG A 595 65.42 -26.77 21.28
CA ARG A 595 65.32 -27.98 20.39
C ARG A 595 65.06 -27.61 18.91
N GLN A 596 66.09 -27.15 18.21
CA GLN A 596 66.21 -27.35 16.76
C GLN A 596 67.27 -28.43 16.50
N ALA A 597 66.85 -29.63 16.06
CA ALA A 597 67.66 -30.62 15.33
C ALA A 597 66.86 -31.92 15.17
N ARG A 598 67.11 -32.66 14.06
CA ARG A 598 66.50 -33.95 13.67
C ARG A 598 65.00 -33.86 13.29
N GLY A 599 64.53 -34.46 12.20
CA GLY A 599 65.27 -35.07 11.09
C GLY A 599 64.46 -36.12 10.31
N HIS A 600 64.28 -35.89 9.00
CA HIS A 600 64.01 -36.88 7.92
C HIS A 600 62.82 -37.86 7.99
N ARG A 601 62.09 -37.92 6.85
CA ARG A 601 61.43 -39.11 6.26
C ARG A 601 60.20 -39.65 7.04
N SER A 602 59.21 -40.30 6.43
CA SER A 602 58.80 -40.47 5.01
C SER A 602 57.42 -41.12 4.96
N HIS A 603 56.62 -40.92 3.90
CA HIS A 603 55.91 -42.02 3.20
C HIS A 603 55.29 -41.55 1.86
N ARG A 604 55.17 -42.49 0.90
CA ARG A 604 54.52 -42.36 -0.42
C ARG A 604 53.31 -43.32 -0.51
N ARG A 605 52.52 -43.19 -1.59
CA ARG A 605 51.42 -44.06 -2.10
C ARG A 605 50.01 -43.68 -1.63
N ALA A 606 48.95 -43.74 -2.46
CA ALA A 606 48.90 -44.01 -3.92
C ALA A 606 47.68 -43.37 -4.61
N LEU A 607 47.76 -43.23 -5.94
CA LEU A 607 46.65 -42.98 -6.88
C LEU A 607 46.78 -43.92 -8.09
N ARG A 608 45.65 -44.43 -8.60
CA ARG A 608 45.43 -45.16 -9.88
C ARG A 608 43.91 -45.12 -10.20
N GLY A 609 43.41 -45.14 -11.44
CA GLY A 609 43.99 -44.79 -12.75
C GLY A 609 43.40 -43.46 -13.26
N GLY A 610 43.48 -43.04 -14.53
CA GLY A 610 43.72 -43.75 -15.80
C GLY A 610 42.47 -43.60 -16.71
N ALA A 611 42.53 -43.20 -17.99
CA ALA A 611 43.70 -43.02 -18.86
C ALA A 611 43.46 -42.09 -20.09
N LEU A 612 44.56 -41.51 -20.60
CA LEU A 612 44.91 -41.23 -22.02
C LEU A 612 43.94 -40.49 -22.98
N ARG A 613 44.34 -39.29 -23.45
CA ARG A 613 45.01 -39.07 -24.76
C ARG A 613 45.59 -37.64 -24.91
N SER A 614 46.58 -37.49 -25.80
CA SER A 614 47.38 -36.29 -26.15
C SER A 614 48.05 -36.58 -27.53
N PRO A 615 48.86 -35.71 -28.21
CA PRO A 615 49.39 -34.35 -27.94
C PRO A 615 48.71 -33.28 -28.85
N GLY A 616 49.08 -31.99 -28.97
CA GLY A 616 50.16 -31.06 -28.52
C GLY A 616 50.37 -30.00 -29.64
N GLY A 617 51.02 -28.83 -29.55
CA GLY A 617 51.58 -27.94 -28.50
C GLY A 617 51.58 -26.49 -29.11
N GLY A 618 52.15 -25.40 -28.58
CA GLY A 618 52.94 -25.06 -27.39
C GLY A 618 53.31 -23.53 -27.43
N CYS A 619 54.04 -23.00 -26.43
CA CYS A 619 54.53 -21.59 -26.29
C CYS A 619 53.45 -20.48 -26.19
N SER A 620 53.27 -19.78 -25.05
CA SER A 620 54.04 -18.63 -24.48
C SER A 620 53.66 -17.28 -25.13
N ASP A 621 53.56 -16.12 -24.47
CA ASP A 621 54.02 -15.63 -23.14
C ASP A 621 52.89 -14.86 -22.40
N ARG A 622 52.77 -14.83 -21.05
CA ARG A 622 53.58 -14.15 -20.00
C ARG A 622 53.67 -12.61 -20.09
N LEU A 623 52.93 -11.93 -19.20
CA LEU A 623 53.23 -10.71 -18.40
C LEU A 623 51.92 -10.39 -17.64
N ALA A 624 51.77 -10.08 -16.35
CA ALA A 624 52.59 -9.75 -15.16
C ALA A 624 52.03 -8.44 -14.56
N ILE A 625 51.74 -8.45 -13.25
CA ILE A 625 51.20 -7.30 -12.49
C ILE A 625 52.36 -6.66 -11.71
N PRO A 626 52.41 -5.32 -11.59
CA PRO A 626 52.35 -4.72 -10.24
C PRO A 626 51.44 -3.49 -10.18
N GLY A 627 50.86 -3.14 -9.03
CA GLY A 627 50.92 -3.80 -7.72
C GLY A 627 50.00 -3.14 -6.70
#